data_AF-I3UFM1-F1
#
_entry.id   AF-I3UFM1-F1
#
_cell.length_a   1.000
_cell.length_b   1.000
_cell.length_c   1.000
_cell.angle_alpha   90.00
_cell.angle_beta   90.00
_cell.angle_gamma   90.00
#
_symmetry.space_group_name_H-M   'P 1'
#
loop_
_entity.id
_entity.type
_entity.pdbx_description
1 polymer ?
#
loop_
_entity_poly.entity_id
_entity_poly.type
_entity_poly.pdbx_seq_one_letter_code
_entity_poly.pdbx_strand_id
1 'polypeptide(L)'
;MTISDDINPMQDQGKPLAGYQATHFDWQVSDDHKVATITLNRPERKNPLTFDSYAELRDLFRALSFASDIKVVVIAGAGGNFCSGGDVHEIIGPLTRMSMPQLLAFTQMTGDLVKAMRGCRSR
;
A
#
# COMPACT_ATOMS: atom_id res chain seq x y z
N MET A 1 8.35 -15.04 46.88
CA MET A 1 9.41 -14.72 45.90
C MET A 1 9.01 -15.39 44.60
N THR A 2 8.17 -14.70 43.82
CA THR A 2 7.76 -15.14 42.48
C THR A 2 8.50 -14.26 41.49
N ILE A 3 9.21 -14.90 40.58
CA ILE A 3 10.04 -14.30 39.55
C ILE A 3 9.14 -13.84 38.40
N SER A 4 9.35 -12.58 38.01
CA SER A 4 9.21 -11.93 36.70
C SER A 4 7.95 -12.11 35.85
N ASP A 5 7.30 -10.98 35.57
CA ASP A 5 6.98 -10.59 34.20
C ASP A 5 7.69 -9.26 33.92
N ASP A 6 8.96 -9.35 33.50
CA ASP A 6 9.68 -8.22 32.94
C ASP A 6 8.92 -7.75 31.69
N ILE A 7 8.25 -6.60 31.78
CA ILE A 7 7.74 -5.91 30.60
C ILE A 7 8.95 -5.58 29.74
N ASN A 8 9.13 -6.32 28.65
CA ASN A 8 10.22 -6.12 27.72
C ASN A 8 9.91 -4.86 26.88
N PRO A 9 10.67 -3.76 27.04
CA PRO A 9 10.46 -2.51 26.30
C PRO A 9 10.80 -2.64 24.80
N MET A 10 11.29 -3.80 24.35
CA MET A 10 11.68 -4.09 22.97
C MET A 10 10.70 -5.00 22.21
N GLN A 11 9.54 -5.35 22.78
CA GLN A 11 8.48 -5.98 21.98
C GLN A 11 8.02 -4.94 20.94
N ASP A 12 8.44 -5.14 19.69
CA ASP A 12 8.15 -4.28 18.55
C ASP A 12 6.64 -4.05 18.45
N GLN A 13 6.17 -2.92 18.98
CA GLN A 13 4.77 -2.50 18.99
C GLN A 13 4.39 -1.95 17.62
N GLY A 14 4.54 -2.79 16.60
CA GLY A 14 4.02 -2.49 15.28
C GLY A 14 2.54 -2.13 15.37
N LYS A 15 2.11 -1.06 14.68
CA LYS A 15 0.70 -0.67 14.70
C LYS A 15 -0.11 -1.74 13.94
N PRO A 16 -1.21 -2.27 14.51
CA PRO A 16 -2.06 -3.19 13.77
C PRO A 16 -2.69 -2.46 12.58
N LEU A 17 -2.71 -3.12 11.42
CA LEU A 17 -3.28 -2.60 10.17
C LEU A 17 -4.49 -3.39 9.68
N ALA A 18 -4.97 -4.39 10.42
CA ALA A 18 -6.19 -5.11 10.06
C ALA A 18 -7.38 -4.16 9.81
N GLY A 19 -7.51 -3.13 10.66
CA GLY A 19 -8.56 -2.10 10.57
C GLY A 19 -8.22 -0.89 9.66
N TYR A 20 -7.21 -0.98 8.80
CA TYR A 20 -6.90 0.08 7.85
C TYR A 20 -8.10 0.36 6.93
N GLN A 21 -8.45 1.64 6.75
CA GLN A 21 -9.52 2.06 5.86
C GLN A 21 -8.91 2.68 4.61
N ALA A 22 -8.93 1.91 3.53
CA ALA A 22 -8.47 2.36 2.22
C ALA A 22 -9.52 3.26 1.55
N THR A 23 -9.07 4.22 0.74
CA THR A 23 -9.90 5.17 0.01
C THR A 23 -9.91 4.90 -1.50
N HIS A 24 -8.78 4.49 -2.08
CA HIS A 24 -8.62 4.35 -3.53
C HIS A 24 -8.54 2.90 -4.03
N PHE A 25 -8.60 1.93 -3.13
CA PHE A 25 -8.68 0.50 -3.40
C PHE A 25 -9.42 -0.21 -2.26
N ASP A 26 -9.83 -1.44 -2.46
CA ASP A 26 -10.42 -2.22 -1.37
C ASP A 26 -9.34 -2.84 -0.50
N TRP A 27 -9.59 -2.89 0.80
CA TRP A 27 -8.74 -3.54 1.79
C TRP A 27 -9.54 -4.61 2.53
N GLN A 28 -9.08 -5.85 2.45
CA GLN A 28 -9.70 -7.00 3.14
C GLN A 28 -8.63 -7.80 3.86
N VAL A 29 -8.96 -8.36 5.01
CA VAL A 29 -8.00 -9.09 5.84
C VAL A 29 -8.62 -10.42 6.27
N SER A 30 -7.81 -11.48 6.33
CA SER A 30 -8.21 -12.79 6.85
C SER A 30 -8.62 -12.71 8.32
N ASP A 31 -9.42 -13.68 8.78
CA ASP A 31 -9.91 -13.75 10.16
C ASP A 31 -8.78 -13.77 11.22
N ASP A 32 -7.61 -14.32 10.87
CA ASP A 32 -6.42 -14.35 11.74
C ASP A 32 -5.50 -13.13 11.58
N HIS A 33 -5.92 -12.16 10.78
CA HIS A 33 -5.24 -10.91 10.42
C HIS A 33 -3.93 -11.04 9.64
N LYS A 34 -3.45 -12.26 9.33
CA LYS A 34 -2.12 -12.44 8.77
C LYS A 34 -2.03 -12.18 7.27
N VAL A 35 -3.14 -12.27 6.54
CA VAL A 35 -3.18 -12.04 5.09
C VAL A 35 -4.09 -10.87 4.80
N ALA A 36 -3.52 -9.81 4.22
CA ALA A 36 -4.29 -8.71 3.68
C ALA A 36 -4.34 -8.76 2.15
N THR A 37 -5.47 -8.37 1.58
CA THR A 37 -5.70 -8.28 0.14
C THR A 37 -6.05 -6.84 -0.22
N ILE A 38 -5.22 -6.25 -1.08
CA ILE A 38 -5.49 -5.00 -1.78
C ILE A 38 -6.17 -5.35 -3.10
N THR A 39 -7.38 -4.85 -3.33
CA THR A 39 -8.07 -5.02 -4.63
C THR A 39 -8.21 -3.68 -5.34
N LEU A 40 -7.57 -3.55 -6.49
CA LEU A 40 -7.82 -2.44 -7.40
C LEU A 40 -9.22 -2.63 -8.01
N ASN A 41 -10.16 -1.74 -7.72
CA ASN A 41 -11.59 -1.96 -7.96
C ASN A 41 -12.23 -0.87 -8.84
N ARG A 42 -11.72 -0.75 -10.07
CA ARG A 42 -12.33 0.05 -11.16
C ARG A 42 -12.35 -0.81 -12.44
N PRO A 43 -13.02 -1.99 -12.41
CA PRO A 43 -12.89 -3.02 -13.43
C PRO A 43 -13.34 -2.56 -14.82
N GLU A 44 -14.31 -1.63 -14.89
CA GLU A 44 -14.82 -1.03 -16.12
C GLU A 44 -13.76 -0.26 -16.91
N ARG A 45 -12.70 0.19 -16.23
CA ARG A 45 -11.53 0.84 -16.84
C ARG A 45 -10.26 -0.01 -16.74
N LYS A 46 -10.39 -1.30 -16.38
CA LYS A 46 -9.27 -2.22 -16.14
C LYS A 46 -8.33 -1.76 -15.00
N ASN A 47 -8.90 -1.20 -13.94
CA ASN A 47 -8.23 -0.90 -12.68
C ASN A 47 -7.01 0.05 -12.82
N PRO A 48 -7.18 1.26 -13.41
CA PRO A 48 -6.08 2.21 -13.55
C PRO A 48 -5.68 2.79 -12.19
N LEU A 49 -4.39 3.14 -12.05
CA LEU A 49 -3.86 3.86 -10.90
C LEU A 49 -3.96 5.37 -11.11
N THR A 50 -4.42 6.09 -10.10
CA THR A 50 -4.45 7.56 -10.01
C THR A 50 -3.28 8.08 -9.16
N PHE A 51 -3.01 9.39 -9.16
CA PHE A 51 -2.00 9.99 -8.27
C PHE A 51 -2.26 9.63 -6.80
N ASP A 52 -3.51 9.73 -6.37
CA ASP A 52 -3.87 9.46 -4.99
C ASP A 52 -3.72 7.97 -4.63
N SER A 53 -4.08 7.05 -5.54
CA SER A 53 -3.85 5.62 -5.32
C SER A 53 -2.35 5.27 -5.21
N TYR A 54 -1.48 5.93 -5.97
CA TYR A 54 -0.03 5.76 -5.83
C TYR A 54 0.46 6.28 -4.48
N ALA A 55 -0.02 7.44 -4.04
CA ALA A 55 0.35 8.02 -2.76
C ALA A 55 -0.13 7.14 -1.60
N GLU A 56 -1.38 6.67 -1.65
CA GLU A 56 -1.96 5.79 -0.63
C GLU A 56 -1.22 4.45 -0.56
N LEU A 57 -0.94 3.81 -1.70
CA LEU A 57 -0.12 2.58 -1.73
C LEU A 57 1.26 2.83 -1.12
N ARG A 58 1.92 3.96 -1.44
CA ARG A 58 3.25 4.27 -0.90
C ARG A 58 3.22 4.34 0.62
N ASP A 59 2.22 5.04 1.16
CA ASP A 59 2.11 5.27 2.59
C ASP A 59 1.68 4.00 3.32
N LEU A 60 0.79 3.20 2.72
CA LEU A 60 0.41 1.89 3.23
C LEU A 60 1.61 0.92 3.28
N PHE A 61 2.42 0.80 2.22
CA PHE A 61 3.59 -0.09 2.22
C PHE A 61 4.70 0.37 3.18
N ARG A 62 4.82 1.69 3.43
CA ARG A 62 5.67 2.22 4.49
C ARG A 62 5.16 1.79 5.87
N ALA A 63 3.86 1.87 6.11
CA ALA A 63 3.25 1.43 7.37
C ALA A 63 3.34 -0.09 7.57
N LEU A 64 3.12 -0.88 6.51
CA LEU A 64 3.16 -2.35 6.53
C LEU A 64 4.52 -2.91 6.96
N SER A 65 5.60 -2.17 6.70
CA SER A 65 6.95 -2.55 7.17
C SER A 65 7.05 -2.62 8.70
N PHE A 66 6.10 -2.01 9.42
CA PHE A 66 5.99 -1.99 10.86
C PHE A 66 4.64 -2.55 11.35
N ALA A 67 3.90 -3.31 10.53
CA ALA A 67 2.65 -3.92 10.98
C ALA A 67 2.92 -5.10 11.93
N SER A 68 2.16 -5.18 13.02
CA SER A 68 2.27 -6.30 13.98
C SER A 68 1.41 -7.50 13.62
N ASP A 69 0.35 -7.30 12.83
CA ASP A 69 -0.69 -8.27 12.54
C ASP A 69 -0.65 -8.82 11.10
N ILE A 70 -0.26 -8.00 10.11
CA ILE A 70 -0.17 -8.42 8.71
C ILE A 70 1.18 -9.10 8.40
N LYS A 71 1.14 -10.27 7.77
CA LYS A 71 2.33 -11.06 7.37
C LYS A 71 2.47 -11.21 5.86
N VAL A 72 1.37 -11.25 5.14
CA VAL A 72 1.32 -11.40 3.69
C VAL A 72 0.38 -10.35 3.12
N VAL A 73 0.79 -9.73 2.02
CA VAL A 73 -0.06 -8.81 1.25
C VAL A 73 -0.23 -9.37 -0.16
N VAL A 74 -1.49 -9.60 -0.54
CA VAL A 74 -1.90 -9.95 -1.91
C VAL A 74 -2.37 -8.67 -2.59
N ILE A 75 -1.93 -8.45 -3.82
CA ILE A 75 -2.47 -7.37 -4.66
C ILE A 75 -3.19 -8.02 -5.83
N ALA A 76 -4.47 -7.69 -6.00
CA ALA A 76 -5.34 -8.22 -7.03
C ALA A 76 -6.06 -7.07 -7.76
N GLY A 77 -6.57 -7.37 -8.95
CA GLY A 77 -7.49 -6.49 -9.67
C GLY A 77 -8.87 -7.14 -9.77
N ALA A 78 -9.92 -6.35 -9.59
CA ALA A 78 -11.30 -6.80 -9.77
C ALA A 78 -11.60 -7.05 -11.26
N GLY A 79 -12.56 -7.93 -11.55
CA GLY A 79 -13.08 -8.11 -12.92
C GLY A 79 -12.10 -8.73 -13.92
N GLY A 80 -11.14 -9.52 -13.45
CA GLY A 80 -10.29 -10.39 -14.29
C GLY A 80 -9.06 -9.72 -14.92
N ASN A 81 -8.92 -8.40 -14.84
CA ASN A 81 -7.70 -7.68 -15.23
C ASN A 81 -6.98 -7.18 -13.97
N PHE A 82 -5.64 -7.21 -13.95
CA PHE A 82 -4.90 -6.66 -12.81
C PHE A 82 -4.96 -5.13 -12.78
N CYS A 83 -4.28 -4.46 -13.73
CA CYS A 83 -4.17 -3.00 -13.83
C CYS A 83 -3.76 -2.60 -15.24
N SER A 84 -4.35 -1.53 -15.80
CA SER A 84 -3.98 -0.96 -17.10
C SER A 84 -2.86 0.07 -17.04
N GLY A 85 -2.25 0.29 -15.87
CA GLY A 85 -1.24 1.31 -15.62
C GLY A 85 -1.84 2.63 -15.11
N GLY A 86 -1.17 3.75 -15.38
CA GLY A 86 -1.63 5.07 -14.96
C GLY A 86 -2.90 5.53 -15.68
N ASP A 87 -3.83 6.12 -14.94
CA ASP A 87 -5.08 6.66 -15.48
C ASP A 87 -4.80 7.70 -16.57
N VAL A 88 -5.43 7.56 -17.73
CA VAL A 88 -5.21 8.46 -18.86
C VAL A 88 -5.63 9.90 -18.53
N HIS A 89 -6.73 10.09 -17.81
CA HIS A 89 -7.26 11.41 -17.49
C HIS A 89 -6.63 11.98 -16.23
N GLU A 90 -6.39 11.14 -15.23
CA GLU A 90 -5.87 11.60 -13.93
C GLU A 90 -4.34 11.61 -13.87
N ILE A 91 -3.62 10.87 -14.72
CA ILE A 91 -2.15 10.85 -14.76
C ILE A 91 -1.61 11.32 -16.11
N ILE A 92 -1.88 10.59 -17.19
CA ILE A 92 -1.19 10.82 -18.48
C ILE A 92 -1.46 12.22 -19.03
N GLY A 93 -2.72 12.65 -19.02
CA GLY A 93 -3.13 14.00 -19.41
C GLY A 93 -2.37 15.07 -18.62
N PRO A 94 -2.45 15.09 -17.27
CA PRO A 94 -1.72 16.04 -16.43
C PRO A 94 -0.22 16.06 -16.64
N LEU A 95 0.45 14.90 -16.79
CA LEU A 95 1.90 14.82 -16.97
C LEU A 95 2.38 15.64 -18.17
N THR A 96 1.63 15.68 -19.28
CA THR A 96 2.02 16.47 -20.47
C THR A 96 2.07 17.99 -20.24
N ARG A 97 1.49 18.48 -19.14
CA ARG A 97 1.44 19.90 -18.78
C ARG A 97 2.31 20.24 -17.57
N MET A 98 2.98 19.26 -16.97
CA MET A 98 3.80 19.46 -15.78
C MET A 98 5.18 20.01 -16.13
N SER A 99 5.71 20.83 -15.24
CA SER A 99 7.12 21.25 -15.26
C SER A 99 8.06 20.09 -14.91
N MET A 100 9.35 20.21 -15.27
CA MET A 100 10.35 19.19 -14.93
C MET A 100 10.43 18.87 -13.42
N PRO A 101 10.40 19.84 -12.49
CA PRO A 101 10.35 19.53 -11.06
C PRO A 101 9.13 18.70 -10.65
N GLN A 102 7.95 18.96 -11.22
CA GLN A 102 6.73 18.19 -10.93
C GLN A 102 6.81 16.77 -11.47
N LEU A 103 7.33 16.60 -12.70
CA LEU A 103 7.58 15.28 -13.29
C LEU A 103 8.56 14.46 -12.45
N LEU A 104 9.63 15.10 -11.97
CA LEU A 104 10.59 14.46 -11.08
C LEU A 104 9.94 14.06 -9.75
N ALA A 105 9.11 14.92 -9.15
CA ALA A 105 8.39 14.59 -7.91
C ALA A 105 7.47 13.38 -8.09
N PHE A 106 6.75 13.28 -9.21
CA PHE A 106 5.95 12.08 -9.52
C PHE A 106 6.81 10.83 -9.68
N THR A 107 7.93 10.95 -10.40
CA THR A 107 8.89 9.86 -10.59
C THR A 107 9.48 9.39 -9.25
N GLN A 108 9.78 10.32 -8.34
CA GLN A 108 10.26 10.01 -7.00
C GLN A 108 9.19 9.30 -6.17
N MET A 109 7.94 9.76 -6.20
CA MET A 109 6.83 9.11 -5.48
C MET A 109 6.64 7.66 -5.92
N THR A 110 6.61 7.40 -7.23
CA THR A 110 6.45 6.05 -7.77
C THR A 110 7.67 5.17 -7.43
N GLY A 111 8.88 5.72 -7.49
CA GLY A 111 10.09 5.04 -7.03
C GLY A 111 10.08 4.72 -5.53
N ASP A 112 9.55 5.62 -4.70
CA ASP A 112 9.42 5.42 -3.26
C ASP A 112 8.41 4.34 -2.90
N LEU A 113 7.33 4.19 -3.65
CA LEU A 113 6.42 3.05 -3.53
C LEU A 113 7.17 1.72 -3.76
N VAL A 114 7.94 1.63 -4.85
CA VAL A 114 8.71 0.41 -5.16
C VAL A 114 9.74 0.12 -4.05
N LYS A 115 10.41 1.14 -3.52
CA LYS A 115 11.32 0.98 -2.37
C LYS A 115 10.58 0.46 -1.13
N ALA A 116 9.41 1.03 -0.83
CA ALA A 116 8.60 0.61 0.31
C ALA A 116 8.14 -0.85 0.17
N MET A 117 7.65 -1.26 -1.00
CA MET A 117 7.29 -2.65 -1.29
C MET A 117 8.49 -3.60 -1.09
N ARG A 118 9.68 -3.25 -1.58
CA ARG A 118 10.90 -4.06 -1.40
C ARG A 118 11.44 -4.07 0.03
N GLY A 119 11.17 -3.02 0.79
CA GLY A 119 11.52 -2.89 2.21
C GLY A 119 10.55 -3.63 3.13
N CYS A 120 9.31 -3.82 2.68
CA CYS A 120 8.26 -4.55 3.37
C CYS A 120 8.58 -6.05 3.38
N ARG A 121 9.34 -6.49 4.39
CA ARG A 121 9.73 -7.89 4.58
C ARG A 121 8.89 -8.49 5.69
N SER A 122 8.26 -9.63 5.44
CA SER A 122 7.60 -10.42 6.48
C SER A 122 8.66 -10.86 7.51
N ARG A 123 8.55 -10.35 8.74
CA ARG A 123 9.26 -10.90 9.90
C ARG A 123 8.50 -12.08 10.48
#